data_AF-A0A6N2M2W4-F1
#
_entry.id   AF-A0A6N2M2W4-F1
#
_cell.length_a   1.000
_cell.length_b   1.000
_cell.length_c   1.000
_cell.angle_alpha   90.00
_cell.angle_beta   90.00
_cell.angle_gamma   90.00
#
_symmetry.space_group_name_H-M   'P 1'
#
loop_
_entity.id
_entity.type
_entity.pdbx_description
1 polymer ?
#
loop_
_entity_poly.entity_id
_entity_poly.type
_entity_poly.pdbx_seq_one_letter_code
_entity_poly.pdbx_strand_id
1 'polypeptide(L)'
;MHSGFLRTLDSSIKRNTAVIKKLKQINEEQREGLMEDLRNVNLSKFVSEAVTSICDAKLRTSDIQVAVQICSLLHQRYKDFSPSLVQGLLKVFFPGKSGEDLDVDKNSKAMKKRRTLKLLLELYFVGVTEDSSIFINIIKDLTSTENLKDRDNTQTNLTLLASFARQGRVFLGLPPSGQETQEEFLKGHSITTDQKKVFRKAFHTYYDGVAELLQSEHAPLRQMEHEDVKMFNAKGEPSDDNVSSYEKLRKSYDHLYRNVSSFL
;
A
#
# COMPACT_ATOMS: atom_id res chain seq x y z
N MET A 1 9.07 2.14 30.47
CA MET A 1 9.88 3.38 30.51
C MET A 1 9.32 4.35 31.53
N HIS A 2 10.18 5.15 32.16
CA HIS A 2 9.95 5.83 33.44
C HIS A 2 8.87 6.92 33.40
N SER A 3 7.81 6.73 34.19
CA SER A 3 6.80 7.79 34.48
C SER A 3 7.45 9.08 34.98
N GLY A 4 8.63 9.00 35.61
CA GLY A 4 9.43 10.15 36.02
C GLY A 4 9.93 11.01 34.86
N PHE A 5 10.36 10.42 33.74
CA PHE A 5 10.83 11.18 32.57
C PHE A 5 9.70 11.97 31.91
N LEU A 6 8.52 11.36 31.74
CA LEU A 6 7.38 12.05 31.10
C LEU A 6 6.91 13.28 31.90
N ARG A 7 7.16 13.31 33.21
CA ARG A 7 6.84 14.46 34.07
C ARG A 7 7.79 15.65 33.86
N THR A 8 8.96 15.45 33.26
CA THR A 8 9.90 16.55 32.96
C THR A 8 9.62 17.24 31.63
N LEU A 9 8.67 16.71 30.84
CA LEU A 9 8.35 17.21 29.50
C LEU A 9 7.17 18.19 29.52
N ASP A 10 7.12 19.07 28.51
CA ASP A 10 6.08 20.08 28.39
C ASP A 10 4.71 19.44 28.11
N SER A 11 3.79 19.58 29.07
CA SER A 11 2.42 19.05 29.01
C SER A 11 1.39 20.15 28.66
N SER A 12 1.83 21.34 28.27
CA SER A 12 0.95 22.46 27.93
C SER A 12 0.13 22.14 26.68
N ILE A 13 -1.17 22.45 26.73
CA ILE A 13 -2.10 22.24 25.61
C ILE A 13 -1.60 22.99 24.37
N LYS A 14 -1.11 24.22 24.55
CA LYS A 14 -0.59 25.05 23.46
C LYS A 14 0.53 24.36 22.69
N ARG A 15 1.54 23.81 23.39
CA ARG A 15 2.68 23.17 22.72
C ARG A 15 2.29 21.83 22.10
N ASN A 16 1.50 21.01 22.79
CA ASN A 16 1.01 19.74 22.27
C ASN A 16 0.15 19.92 21.01
N THR A 17 -0.80 20.85 21.01
CA THR A 17 -1.62 21.16 19.82
C THR A 17 -0.78 21.66 18.65
N ALA A 18 0.28 22.44 18.90
CA ALA A 18 1.20 22.86 17.84
C ALA A 18 1.95 21.68 17.21
N VAL A 19 2.43 20.74 18.02
CA VAL A 19 3.09 19.51 17.55
C VAL A 19 2.13 18.63 16.75
N ILE A 20 0.91 18.43 17.24
CA ILE A 20 -0.13 17.63 16.55
C ILE A 20 -0.42 18.20 15.16
N LYS A 21 -0.51 19.54 15.02
CA LYS A 21 -0.68 20.17 13.70
C LYS A 21 0.48 19.87 12.75
N LYS A 22 1.72 19.89 13.25
CA LYS A 22 2.91 19.54 12.45
C LYS A 22 2.91 18.06 12.02
N LEU A 23 2.40 17.15 12.85
CA LEU A 23 2.26 15.73 12.50
C LEU A 23 1.36 15.48 11.27
N LYS A 24 0.46 16.41 10.93
CA LYS A 24 -0.36 16.32 9.71
C LYS A 24 0.42 16.67 8.42
N GLN A 25 1.59 17.29 8.55
CA GLN A 25 2.41 17.80 7.44
C GLN A 25 3.83 17.22 7.45
N ILE A 26 3.99 15.96 7.86
CA ILE A 26 5.30 15.28 7.91
C ILE A 26 5.98 15.32 6.54
N ASN A 27 7.22 15.81 6.52
CA ASN A 27 8.10 15.86 5.36
C ASN A 27 9.58 15.92 5.80
N GLU A 28 10.50 15.65 4.88
CA GLU A 28 11.95 15.63 5.16
C GLU A 28 12.49 16.99 5.63
N GLU A 29 12.04 18.10 5.06
CA GLU A 29 12.52 19.44 5.40
C GLU A 29 12.24 19.82 6.86
N GLN A 30 11.12 19.33 7.42
CA GLN A 30 10.71 19.59 8.79
C GLN A 30 11.15 18.51 9.78
N ARG A 31 11.87 17.46 9.33
CA ARG A 31 12.24 16.30 10.15
C ARG A 31 12.91 16.71 11.45
N GLU A 32 13.97 17.51 11.38
CA GLU A 32 14.79 17.84 12.56
C GLU A 32 14.00 18.66 13.59
N GLY A 33 13.31 19.70 13.14
CA GLY A 33 12.50 20.55 14.02
C GLY A 33 11.32 19.79 14.65
N LEU A 34 10.65 18.92 13.89
CA LEU A 34 9.55 18.12 14.41
C LEU A 34 10.03 17.06 15.41
N MET A 35 11.15 16.38 15.12
CA MET A 35 11.74 15.42 16.05
C MET A 35 12.16 16.08 17.35
N GLU A 36 12.75 17.29 17.29
CA GLU A 36 13.14 18.02 18.49
C GLU A 36 11.93 18.47 19.31
N ASP A 37 10.89 18.99 18.66
CA ASP A 37 9.64 19.31 19.36
C ASP A 37 9.02 18.08 20.04
N LEU A 38 8.97 16.94 19.34
CA LEU A 38 8.46 15.68 19.87
C LEU A 38 9.26 15.20 21.08
N ARG A 39 10.58 15.40 21.10
CA ARG A 39 11.41 15.00 22.25
C ARG A 39 11.02 15.74 23.53
N ASN A 40 10.58 17.00 23.40
CA ASN A 40 10.37 17.93 24.50
C ASN A 40 8.92 18.02 25.01
N VAL A 41 7.96 17.35 24.36
CA VAL A 41 6.53 17.36 24.77
C VAL A 41 6.05 16.03 25.35
N ASN A 42 5.08 16.12 26.26
CA ASN A 42 4.33 14.99 26.79
C ASN A 42 2.95 14.88 26.12
N LEU A 43 2.84 14.01 25.12
CA LEU A 43 1.62 13.70 24.39
C LEU A 43 0.76 12.63 25.07
N SER A 44 0.98 12.27 26.33
CA SER A 44 0.21 11.18 27.00
C SER A 44 -1.30 11.39 26.92
N LYS A 45 -1.76 12.66 26.94
CA LYS A 45 -3.18 13.03 26.83
C LYS A 45 -3.67 13.25 25.39
N PHE A 46 -2.77 13.14 24.40
CA PHE A 46 -2.99 13.52 23.01
C PHE A 46 -2.55 12.42 22.02
N VAL A 47 -2.35 11.19 22.49
CA VAL A 47 -1.87 10.07 21.66
C VAL A 47 -2.86 9.82 20.50
N SER A 48 -4.16 9.84 20.78
CA SER A 48 -5.21 9.62 19.78
C SER A 48 -5.20 10.69 18.67
N GLU A 49 -5.02 11.95 19.03
CA GLU A 49 -4.94 13.08 18.09
C GLU A 49 -3.66 13.06 17.27
N ALA A 50 -2.54 12.66 17.89
CA ALA A 50 -1.28 12.43 17.19
C ALA A 50 -1.43 11.30 16.15
N VAL A 51 -2.03 10.17 16.54
CA VAL A 51 -2.32 9.05 15.63
C VAL A 51 -3.21 9.48 14.48
N THR A 52 -4.30 10.20 14.76
CA THR A 52 -5.21 10.71 13.73
C THR A 52 -4.46 11.61 12.76
N SER A 53 -3.63 12.51 13.26
CA SER A 53 -2.84 13.44 12.43
C SER A 53 -1.84 12.72 11.53
N ILE A 54 -1.20 11.65 12.03
CA ILE A 54 -0.28 10.82 11.24
C ILE A 54 -1.04 10.04 10.16
N CYS A 55 -2.22 9.48 10.48
CA CYS A 55 -3.04 8.74 9.52
C CYS A 55 -3.58 9.65 8.39
N ASP A 56 -3.84 10.91 8.70
CA ASP A 56 -4.30 11.93 7.75
C ASP A 56 -3.17 12.61 6.97
N ALA A 57 -1.90 12.38 7.35
CA ALA A 57 -0.76 13.02 6.72
C ALA A 57 -0.62 12.60 5.26
N LYS A 58 -0.46 13.58 4.36
CA LYS A 58 -0.28 13.35 2.92
C LYS A 58 1.19 13.05 2.58
N LEU A 59 1.73 11.97 3.14
CA LEU A 59 3.13 11.57 2.98
C LEU A 59 3.50 11.32 1.52
N ARG A 60 4.60 11.89 1.00
CA ARG A 60 5.22 11.42 -0.25
C ARG A 60 6.05 10.18 0.02
N THR A 61 6.47 9.48 -1.04
CA THR A 61 7.35 8.31 -0.91
C THR A 61 8.68 8.66 -0.22
N SER A 62 9.19 9.88 -0.44
CA SER A 62 10.38 10.41 0.23
C SER A 62 10.17 10.66 1.72
N ASP A 63 8.94 10.91 2.17
CA ASP A 63 8.63 11.28 3.55
C ASP A 63 8.41 10.04 4.46
N ILE A 64 8.42 8.83 3.89
CA ILE A 64 8.16 7.58 4.63
C ILE A 64 9.17 7.37 5.75
N GLN A 65 10.46 7.57 5.49
CA GLN A 65 11.51 7.34 6.50
C GLN A 65 11.39 8.32 7.68
N VAL A 66 10.98 9.57 7.42
CA VAL A 66 10.65 10.55 8.47
C VAL A 66 9.48 10.06 9.32
N ALA A 67 8.41 9.60 8.68
CA ALA A 67 7.24 9.08 9.38
C ALA A 67 7.59 7.86 10.24
N VAL A 68 8.47 6.98 9.78
CA VAL A 68 8.97 5.82 10.53
C VAL A 68 9.73 6.26 11.78
N GLN A 69 10.62 7.25 11.67
CA GLN A 69 11.36 7.78 12.82
C GLN A 69 10.42 8.39 13.87
N ILE A 70 9.44 9.18 13.43
CA ILE A 70 8.42 9.78 14.29
C ILE A 70 7.59 8.69 15.00
N CYS A 71 7.10 7.71 14.24
CA CYS A 71 6.32 6.60 14.79
C CYS A 71 7.14 5.76 15.77
N SER A 72 8.42 5.53 15.49
CA SER A 72 9.34 4.81 16.39
C SER A 72 9.53 5.54 17.71
N LEU A 73 9.74 6.86 17.68
CA LEU A 73 9.85 7.70 18.87
C LEU A 73 8.57 7.65 19.71
N LEU A 74 7.40 7.77 19.07
CA LEU A 74 6.11 7.74 19.74
C LEU A 74 5.80 6.35 20.32
N HIS A 75 6.15 5.28 19.59
CA HIS A 75 5.99 3.89 20.03
C HIS A 75 6.82 3.58 21.29
N GLN A 76 8.09 4.01 21.33
CA GLN A 76 8.96 3.82 22.50
C GLN A 76 8.43 4.55 23.74
N ARG A 77 7.70 5.65 23.54
CA ARG A 77 7.23 6.53 24.61
C ARG A 77 5.83 6.20 25.12
N TYR A 78 4.92 5.80 24.24
CA TYR A 78 3.50 5.61 24.55
C TYR A 78 3.03 4.21 24.13
N LYS A 79 2.70 3.37 25.11
CA LYS A 79 2.31 1.96 24.90
C LYS A 79 1.12 1.81 23.93
N ASP A 80 0.13 2.69 24.04
CA ASP A 80 -1.11 2.62 23.27
C ASP A 80 -0.98 3.20 21.84
N PHE A 81 0.19 3.77 21.49
CA PHE A 81 0.41 4.39 20.20
C PHE A 81 0.35 3.39 19.04
N SER A 82 1.14 2.31 19.10
CA SER A 82 1.24 1.36 17.99
C SER A 82 -0.09 0.67 17.66
N PRO A 83 -0.84 0.11 18.63
CA PRO A 83 -2.16 -0.48 18.35
C PRO A 83 -3.13 0.51 17.70
N SER A 84 -3.16 1.75 18.20
CA SER A 84 -4.03 2.81 17.67
C SER A 84 -3.62 3.24 16.27
N LEU A 85 -2.32 3.36 16.01
CA LEU A 85 -1.77 3.70 14.70
C LEU A 85 -2.12 2.62 13.66
N VAL A 86 -1.87 1.35 13.98
CA VAL A 86 -2.17 0.22 13.10
C VAL A 86 -3.67 0.21 12.77
N GLN A 87 -4.54 0.37 13.76
CA GLN A 87 -5.98 0.44 13.55
C GLN A 87 -6.37 1.61 12.63
N GLY A 88 -5.77 2.78 12.82
CA GLY A 88 -6.00 3.95 11.96
C GLY A 88 -5.56 3.74 10.51
N LEU A 89 -4.37 3.18 10.29
CA LEU A 89 -3.83 2.89 8.96
C LEU A 89 -4.64 1.81 8.23
N LEU A 90 -5.15 0.80 8.95
CA LEU A 90 -5.97 -0.26 8.36
C LEU A 90 -7.30 0.22 7.78
N LYS A 91 -7.85 1.36 8.24
CA LYS A 91 -9.05 1.98 7.67
C LYS A 91 -8.89 2.37 6.19
N VAL A 92 -7.65 2.53 5.71
CA VAL A 92 -7.37 2.81 4.29
C VAL A 92 -7.65 1.60 3.39
N PHE A 93 -7.52 0.39 3.94
CA PHE A 93 -7.81 -0.86 3.22
C PHE A 93 -9.22 -1.35 3.49
N PHE A 94 -9.69 -1.15 4.73
CA PHE A 94 -11.00 -1.58 5.20
C PHE A 94 -11.83 -0.39 5.67
N PRO A 95 -12.24 0.52 4.76
CA PRO A 95 -13.15 1.59 5.10
C PRO A 95 -14.48 0.96 5.55
N GLY A 96 -14.96 1.31 6.75
CA GLY A 96 -16.23 0.81 7.26
C GLY A 96 -17.42 1.25 6.40
N LYS A 97 -18.64 0.94 6.83
CA LYS A 97 -19.90 1.29 6.12
C LYS A 97 -20.21 2.81 6.07
N SER A 98 -19.35 3.67 6.60
CA SER A 98 -19.55 5.13 6.57
C SER A 98 -19.31 5.65 5.15
N GLY A 99 -20.39 5.96 4.43
CA GLY A 99 -20.41 6.42 3.04
C GLY A 99 -19.78 7.80 2.77
N GLU A 100 -18.83 8.24 3.58
CA GLU A 100 -18.15 9.55 3.43
C GLU A 100 -17.10 9.57 2.30
N ASP A 101 -16.78 8.41 1.72
CA ASP A 101 -15.69 8.25 0.73
C ASP A 101 -16.17 8.20 -0.73
N LEU A 102 -17.46 8.44 -1.02
CA LEU A 102 -18.01 8.28 -2.37
C LEU A 102 -17.44 9.30 -3.39
N ASP A 103 -16.93 10.45 -2.93
CA ASP A 103 -16.44 11.55 -3.79
C ASP A 103 -14.92 11.65 -3.94
N VAL A 104 -14.13 10.76 -3.34
CA VAL A 104 -12.66 10.81 -3.46
C VAL A 104 -12.20 10.10 -4.74
N ASP A 105 -11.43 10.83 -5.56
CA ASP A 105 -10.78 10.34 -6.79
C ASP A 105 -10.12 8.96 -6.59
N LYS A 106 -10.42 8.01 -7.49
CA LYS A 106 -9.93 6.62 -7.41
C LYS A 106 -8.40 6.56 -7.40
N ASN A 107 -7.74 7.42 -8.17
CA ASN A 107 -6.28 7.47 -8.23
C ASN A 107 -5.66 7.99 -6.91
N SER A 108 -6.28 9.00 -6.29
CA SER A 108 -5.92 9.44 -4.93
C SER A 108 -6.03 8.31 -3.89
N LYS A 109 -7.10 7.50 -3.94
CA LYS A 109 -7.27 6.32 -3.08
C LYS A 109 -6.17 5.28 -3.30
N ALA A 110 -5.84 4.97 -4.56
CA ALA A 110 -4.78 4.04 -4.92
C ALA A 110 -3.42 4.50 -4.39
N MET A 111 -3.10 5.80 -4.53
CA MET A 111 -1.86 6.38 -4.01
C MET A 111 -1.81 6.36 -2.49
N LYS A 112 -2.93 6.62 -1.80
CA LYS A 112 -3.04 6.49 -0.33
C LYS A 112 -2.76 5.05 0.10
N LYS A 113 -3.46 4.06 -0.48
CA LYS A 113 -3.21 2.62 -0.22
C LYS A 113 -1.73 2.26 -0.40
N ARG A 114 -1.09 2.75 -1.46
CA ARG A 114 0.34 2.44 -1.74
C ARG A 114 1.28 2.98 -0.66
N ARG A 115 1.09 4.24 -0.25
CA ARG A 115 1.92 4.88 0.78
C ARG A 115 1.67 4.26 2.16
N THR A 116 0.41 3.96 2.48
CA THR A 116 0.04 3.27 3.73
C THR A 116 0.61 1.86 3.80
N LEU A 117 0.55 1.08 2.70
CA LEU A 117 1.15 -0.26 2.67
C LEU A 117 2.66 -0.22 2.88
N LYS A 118 3.34 0.73 2.22
CA LYS A 118 4.77 0.94 2.41
C LYS A 118 5.10 1.32 3.85
N LEU A 119 4.36 2.27 4.44
CA LEU A 119 4.56 2.66 5.84
C LEU A 119 4.35 1.47 6.79
N LEU A 120 3.30 0.66 6.60
CA LEU A 120 3.05 -0.53 7.42
C LEU A 120 4.23 -1.52 7.35
N LEU A 121 4.76 -1.78 6.15
CA LEU A 121 5.93 -2.66 5.97
C LEU A 121 7.16 -2.12 6.72
N GLU A 122 7.48 -0.84 6.58
CA GLU A 122 8.62 -0.23 7.27
C GLU A 122 8.45 -0.27 8.79
N LEU A 123 7.24 0.05 9.30
CA LEU A 123 6.92 -0.04 10.73
C LEU A 123 7.03 -1.47 11.26
N TYR A 124 6.69 -2.48 10.45
CA TYR A 124 6.90 -3.87 10.79
C TYR A 124 8.39 -4.20 10.90
N PHE A 125 9.18 -3.75 9.92
CA PHE A 125 10.61 -4.01 9.86
C PHE A 125 11.42 -3.32 10.96
N VAL A 126 10.97 -2.17 11.46
CA VAL A 126 11.60 -1.50 12.61
C VAL A 126 11.01 -1.95 13.96
N GLY A 127 10.09 -2.92 13.96
CA GLY A 127 9.50 -3.47 15.19
C GLY A 127 8.49 -2.57 15.89
N VAL A 128 7.96 -1.53 15.22
CA VAL A 128 6.85 -0.72 15.77
C VAL A 128 5.58 -1.58 15.86
N THR A 129 5.39 -2.51 14.92
CA THR A 129 4.40 -3.58 15.00
C THR A 129 5.04 -4.91 14.64
N GLU A 130 4.66 -5.99 15.30
CA GLU A 130 5.19 -7.33 15.04
C GLU A 130 4.09 -8.27 14.49
N ASP A 131 2.88 -7.76 14.31
CA ASP A 131 1.73 -8.53 13.85
C ASP A 131 1.74 -8.69 12.33
N SER A 132 2.24 -9.83 11.85
CA SER A 132 2.23 -10.17 10.43
C SER A 132 0.84 -10.48 9.87
N SER A 133 -0.18 -10.68 10.72
CA SER A 133 -1.56 -10.93 10.29
C SER A 133 -2.18 -9.72 9.58
N ILE A 134 -1.70 -8.50 9.88
CA ILE A 134 -2.04 -7.25 9.19
C ILE A 134 -1.89 -7.43 7.68
N PHE A 135 -0.72 -7.94 7.25
CA PHE A 135 -0.43 -8.14 5.83
C PHE A 135 -1.20 -9.30 5.25
N ILE A 136 -1.45 -10.38 6.02
CA ILE A 136 -2.29 -11.49 5.56
C ILE A 136 -3.68 -10.98 5.19
N ASN A 137 -4.28 -10.13 6.03
CA ASN A 137 -5.61 -9.59 5.80
C ASN A 137 -5.64 -8.66 4.57
N ILE A 138 -4.67 -7.74 4.46
CA ILE A 138 -4.55 -6.84 3.30
C ILE A 138 -4.37 -7.65 2.01
N ILE A 139 -3.46 -8.62 2.00
CA ILE A 139 -3.18 -9.40 0.79
C ILE A 139 -4.40 -10.22 0.41
N LYS A 140 -5.08 -10.89 1.35
CA LYS A 140 -6.33 -11.61 1.06
C LYS A 140 -7.37 -10.72 0.38
N ASP A 141 -7.57 -9.51 0.90
CA ASP A 141 -8.49 -8.53 0.31
C ASP A 141 -8.08 -8.12 -1.11
N LEU A 142 -6.82 -7.73 -1.31
CA LEU A 142 -6.31 -7.33 -2.63
C LEU A 142 -6.38 -8.47 -3.66
N THR A 143 -6.17 -9.71 -3.21
CA THR A 143 -6.22 -10.93 -4.03
C THR A 143 -7.61 -11.54 -4.18
N SER A 144 -8.65 -10.91 -3.65
CA SER A 144 -10.02 -11.39 -3.82
C SER A 144 -10.43 -11.39 -5.30
N THR A 145 -11.03 -12.48 -5.76
CA THR A 145 -11.55 -12.61 -7.14
C THR A 145 -12.67 -11.63 -7.44
N GLU A 146 -13.36 -11.11 -6.41
CA GLU A 146 -14.35 -10.04 -6.56
C GLU A 146 -13.73 -8.77 -7.16
N ASN A 147 -12.45 -8.51 -6.91
CA ASN A 147 -11.76 -7.35 -7.48
C ASN A 147 -11.54 -7.47 -8.99
N LEU A 148 -11.57 -8.70 -9.56
CA LEU A 148 -11.39 -8.94 -11.00
C LEU A 148 -12.56 -8.44 -11.83
N LYS A 149 -13.71 -8.15 -11.19
CA LYS A 149 -14.91 -7.61 -11.87
C LYS A 149 -14.78 -6.13 -12.20
N ASP A 150 -13.89 -5.39 -11.53
CA ASP A 150 -13.62 -3.98 -11.78
C ASP A 150 -12.18 -3.79 -12.27
N ARG A 151 -12.04 -3.24 -13.48
CA ARG A 151 -10.74 -3.11 -14.15
C ARG A 151 -9.80 -2.16 -13.40
N ASP A 152 -10.32 -1.06 -12.85
CA ASP A 152 -9.51 -0.07 -12.12
C ASP A 152 -8.99 -0.66 -10.81
N ASN A 153 -9.82 -1.44 -10.11
CA ASN A 153 -9.45 -2.16 -8.90
C ASN A 153 -8.42 -3.25 -9.21
N THR A 154 -8.61 -4.04 -10.27
CA THR A 154 -7.65 -5.04 -10.73
C THR A 154 -6.28 -4.40 -10.97
N GLN A 155 -6.26 -3.31 -11.73
CA GLN A 155 -5.06 -2.56 -12.05
C GLN A 155 -4.35 -2.00 -10.81
N THR A 156 -5.13 -1.41 -9.92
CA THR A 156 -4.63 -0.87 -8.64
C THR A 156 -4.04 -1.96 -7.78
N ASN A 157 -4.74 -3.09 -7.64
CA ASN A 157 -4.34 -4.21 -6.80
C ASN A 157 -3.09 -4.90 -7.35
N LEU A 158 -2.99 -5.13 -8.66
CA LEU A 158 -1.78 -5.62 -9.31
C LEU A 158 -0.57 -4.77 -8.96
N THR A 159 -0.71 -3.44 -9.03
CA THR A 159 0.40 -2.53 -8.72
C THR A 159 0.78 -2.54 -7.23
N LEU A 160 -0.22 -2.63 -6.34
CA LEU A 160 0.01 -2.74 -4.88
C LEU A 160 0.71 -4.05 -4.52
N LEU A 161 0.24 -5.16 -5.07
CA LEU A 161 0.77 -6.50 -4.86
C LEU A 161 2.18 -6.65 -5.43
N ALA A 162 2.47 -6.12 -6.62
CA ALA A 162 3.83 -6.08 -7.17
C ALA A 162 4.78 -5.26 -6.28
N SER A 163 4.30 -4.11 -5.79
CA SER A 163 5.05 -3.28 -4.83
C SER A 163 5.32 -4.01 -3.51
N PHE A 164 4.34 -4.75 -3.00
CA PHE A 164 4.48 -5.59 -1.81
C PHE A 164 5.46 -6.73 -2.05
N ALA A 165 5.37 -7.45 -3.17
CA ALA A 165 6.28 -8.56 -3.48
C ALA A 165 7.74 -8.11 -3.57
N ARG A 166 7.99 -6.89 -4.09
CA ARG A 166 9.33 -6.31 -4.18
C ARG A 166 9.92 -5.93 -2.82
N GLN A 167 9.13 -5.30 -1.94
CA GLN A 167 9.62 -4.78 -0.64
C GLN A 167 9.48 -5.81 0.50
N GLY A 168 8.52 -6.72 0.38
CA GLY A 168 8.16 -7.73 1.37
C GLY A 168 8.61 -9.13 0.95
N ARG A 169 9.79 -9.26 0.33
CA ARG A 169 10.31 -10.55 -0.17
C ARG A 169 10.30 -11.65 0.89
N VAL A 170 10.60 -11.26 2.13
CA VAL A 170 10.57 -12.12 3.31
C VAL A 170 9.20 -12.77 3.57
N PHE A 171 8.09 -12.08 3.28
CA PHE A 171 6.73 -12.59 3.43
C PHE A 171 6.42 -13.70 2.41
N LEU A 172 7.06 -13.65 1.24
CA LEU A 172 6.90 -14.64 0.17
C LEU A 172 7.91 -15.79 0.26
N GLY A 173 8.92 -15.66 1.13
CA GLY A 173 10.06 -16.58 1.18
C GLY A 173 11.00 -16.45 -0.02
N LEU A 174 11.02 -15.27 -0.65
CA LEU A 174 11.95 -14.94 -1.71
C LEU A 174 13.28 -14.49 -1.11
N PRO A 175 14.42 -14.74 -1.78
CA PRO A 175 15.71 -14.30 -1.28
C PRO A 175 15.79 -12.76 -1.24
N PRO A 176 16.53 -12.18 -0.29
CA PRO A 176 16.79 -10.75 -0.24
C PRO A 176 17.40 -10.26 -1.57
N SER A 177 17.03 -9.07 -2.03
CA SER A 177 17.63 -8.49 -3.26
C SER A 177 18.82 -7.60 -2.89
N GLY A 178 20.05 -8.01 -3.23
CA GLY A 178 21.26 -7.20 -3.02
C GLY A 178 22.05 -7.52 -1.72
N GLN A 179 22.87 -6.55 -1.26
CA GLN A 179 23.79 -6.67 -0.11
C GLN A 179 23.11 -6.55 1.28
N GLU A 180 21.79 -6.60 1.39
CA GLU A 180 21.05 -6.44 2.66
C GLU A 180 20.86 -7.76 3.42
N THR A 181 21.90 -8.60 3.46
CA THR A 181 21.77 -10.01 3.86
C THR A 181 21.58 -10.21 5.37
N GLN A 182 21.93 -9.23 6.22
CA GLN A 182 21.96 -9.44 7.67
C GLN A 182 20.70 -8.95 8.41
N GLU A 183 20.15 -7.79 8.05
CA GLU A 183 18.91 -7.27 8.64
C GLU A 183 17.67 -8.00 8.13
N GLU A 184 17.61 -8.35 6.83
CA GLU A 184 16.51 -9.16 6.29
C GLU A 184 16.52 -10.59 6.84
N PHE A 185 17.68 -11.13 7.23
CA PHE A 185 17.79 -12.45 7.86
C PHE A 185 17.15 -12.48 9.25
N LEU A 186 17.38 -11.44 10.06
CA LEU A 186 16.72 -11.29 11.37
C LEU A 186 15.21 -11.09 11.23
N LYS A 187 14.77 -10.30 10.23
CA LYS A 187 13.34 -10.13 9.87
C LYS A 187 12.71 -11.42 9.30
N GLY A 188 13.51 -12.32 8.73
CA GLY A 188 13.08 -13.63 8.21
C GLY A 188 12.55 -14.61 9.25
N HIS A 189 12.94 -14.42 10.51
CA HIS A 189 12.57 -15.28 11.64
C HIS A 189 11.20 -14.91 12.23
N SER A 190 10.68 -13.70 11.98
CA SER A 190 9.37 -13.28 12.52
C SER A 190 8.17 -13.84 11.74
N ILE A 191 8.38 -14.32 10.51
CA ILE A 191 7.31 -14.88 9.66
C ILE A 191 7.47 -16.39 9.55
N THR A 192 6.45 -17.10 10.02
CA THR A 192 6.42 -18.57 10.00
C THR A 192 6.31 -19.13 8.59
N THR A 193 6.77 -20.38 8.40
CA THR A 193 6.63 -21.09 7.12
C THR A 193 5.18 -21.18 6.65
N ASP A 194 4.23 -21.35 7.57
CA ASP A 194 2.81 -21.45 7.23
C ASP A 194 2.22 -20.10 6.79
N GLN A 195 2.61 -19.00 7.44
CA GLN A 195 2.24 -17.66 6.97
C GLN A 195 2.80 -17.38 5.56
N LYS A 196 4.07 -17.76 5.30
CA LYS A 196 4.67 -17.65 3.95
C LYS A 196 3.87 -18.45 2.90
N LYS A 197 3.38 -19.64 3.26
CA LYS A 197 2.48 -20.43 2.37
C LYS A 197 1.17 -19.69 2.09
N VAL A 198 0.58 -19.02 3.08
CA VAL A 198 -0.65 -18.23 2.89
C VAL A 198 -0.43 -17.10 1.89
N PHE A 199 0.67 -16.34 2.01
CA PHE A 199 0.99 -15.28 1.04
C PHE A 199 1.19 -15.85 -0.36
N ARG A 200 2.02 -16.89 -0.52
CA ARG A 200 2.24 -17.50 -1.82
C ARG A 200 0.95 -18.00 -2.44
N LYS A 201 0.11 -18.71 -1.68
CA LYS A 201 -1.17 -19.21 -2.18
C LYS A 201 -2.06 -18.07 -2.69
N ALA A 202 -2.18 -16.98 -1.92
CA ALA A 202 -2.97 -15.82 -2.33
C ALA A 202 -2.47 -15.20 -3.64
N PHE A 203 -1.15 -15.01 -3.78
CA PHE A 203 -0.54 -14.48 -5.00
C PHE A 203 -0.74 -15.40 -6.21
N HIS A 204 -0.56 -16.72 -6.05
CA HIS A 204 -0.76 -17.69 -7.15
C HIS A 204 -2.22 -17.72 -7.60
N THR A 205 -3.17 -17.83 -6.66
CA THR A 205 -4.61 -17.85 -7.00
C THR A 205 -5.04 -16.56 -7.70
N TYR A 206 -4.52 -15.39 -7.27
CA TYR A 206 -4.83 -14.14 -7.96
C TYR A 206 -4.18 -14.07 -9.35
N TYR A 207 -2.94 -14.54 -9.49
CA TYR A 207 -2.26 -14.62 -10.78
C TYR A 207 -3.04 -15.46 -11.78
N ASP A 208 -3.51 -16.65 -11.37
CA ASP A 208 -4.31 -17.53 -12.21
C ASP A 208 -5.58 -16.82 -12.71
N GLY A 209 -6.32 -16.19 -11.80
CA GLY A 209 -7.54 -15.44 -12.15
C GLY A 209 -7.26 -14.23 -13.07
N VAL A 210 -6.14 -13.53 -12.86
CA VAL A 210 -5.73 -12.43 -13.74
C VAL A 210 -5.25 -12.94 -15.11
N ALA A 211 -4.60 -14.11 -15.17
CA ALA A 211 -4.20 -14.73 -16.42
C ALA A 211 -5.42 -15.17 -17.25
N GLU A 212 -6.45 -15.72 -16.62
CA GLU A 212 -7.74 -16.00 -17.25
C GLU A 212 -8.41 -14.71 -17.78
N LEU A 213 -8.42 -13.64 -16.98
CA LEU A 213 -8.94 -12.34 -17.41
C LEU A 213 -8.17 -11.81 -18.63
N LEU A 214 -6.84 -11.86 -18.60
CA LEU A 214 -5.98 -11.43 -19.70
C LEU A 214 -6.25 -12.23 -20.98
N GLN A 215 -6.45 -13.55 -20.88
CA GLN A 215 -6.84 -14.38 -22.01
C GLN A 215 -8.22 -14.00 -22.56
N SER A 216 -9.18 -13.70 -21.68
CA SER A 216 -10.52 -13.27 -22.07
C SER A 216 -10.53 -11.91 -22.78
N GLU A 217 -9.66 -10.96 -22.38
CA GLU A 217 -9.49 -9.67 -23.07
C GLU A 217 -8.76 -9.82 -24.42
N HIS A 218 -7.89 -10.82 -24.56
CA HIS A 218 -7.18 -11.09 -25.80
C HIS A 218 -8.05 -11.75 -26.88
N ALA A 219 -9.02 -12.58 -26.49
CA ALA A 219 -9.91 -13.28 -27.41
C ALA A 219 -10.64 -12.36 -28.43
N PRO A 220 -11.31 -11.27 -28.02
CA PRO A 220 -11.97 -10.37 -28.98
C PRO A 220 -10.99 -9.62 -29.87
N LEU A 221 -9.79 -9.29 -29.39
CA LEU A 221 -8.74 -8.68 -30.21
C LEU A 221 -8.34 -9.59 -31.37
N ARG A 222 -8.10 -10.87 -31.07
CA ARG A 222 -7.75 -11.86 -32.10
C ARG A 222 -8.88 -12.09 -33.10
N GLN A 223 -10.13 -12.04 -32.64
CA GLN A 223 -11.29 -12.15 -33.52
C GLN A 223 -11.35 -10.96 -34.49
N MET A 224 -11.19 -9.75 -33.98
CA MET A 224 -11.22 -8.52 -34.78
C MET A 224 -10.08 -8.48 -35.79
N GLU A 225 -8.86 -8.88 -35.41
CA GLU A 225 -7.72 -9.02 -36.31
C GLU A 225 -8.00 -9.99 -37.47
N HIS A 226 -8.65 -11.11 -37.18
CA HIS A 226 -9.00 -12.10 -38.20
C HIS A 226 -10.13 -11.61 -39.12
N GLU A 227 -11.08 -10.84 -38.61
CA GLU A 227 -12.13 -10.19 -39.40
C GLU A 227 -11.57 -9.09 -40.29
N ASP A 228 -10.64 -8.28 -39.79
CA ASP A 228 -9.97 -7.22 -40.54
C ASP A 228 -9.14 -7.76 -41.70
N VAL A 229 -8.40 -8.86 -41.49
CA VAL A 229 -7.67 -9.56 -42.57
C VAL A 229 -8.65 -10.02 -43.68
N LYS A 230 -9.82 -10.55 -43.30
CA LYS A 230 -10.84 -10.96 -44.28
C LYS A 230 -11.45 -9.77 -45.02
N MET A 231 -11.74 -8.68 -44.33
CA MET A 231 -12.31 -7.47 -44.95
C MET A 231 -11.31 -6.76 -45.86
N PHE A 232 -10.05 -6.66 -45.45
CA PHE A 232 -8.98 -6.09 -46.26
C PHE A 232 -8.84 -6.84 -47.58
N ASN A 233 -8.83 -8.18 -47.53
CA ASN A 233 -8.80 -9.03 -48.72
C ASN A 233 -10.04 -8.89 -49.63
N ALA A 234 -11.19 -8.44 -49.10
CA ALA A 234 -12.45 -8.34 -49.84
C ALA A 234 -12.80 -6.93 -50.34
N LYS A 235 -12.42 -5.87 -49.62
CA LYS A 235 -12.91 -4.49 -49.81
C LYS A 235 -11.83 -3.40 -49.75
N GLY A 236 -10.58 -3.75 -49.47
CA GLY A 236 -9.42 -2.84 -49.54
C GLY A 236 -9.11 -2.06 -48.25
N GLU A 237 -10.10 -1.61 -47.48
CA GLU A 237 -9.85 -0.85 -46.22
C GLU A 237 -10.86 -1.18 -45.10
N PRO A 238 -10.41 -1.24 -43.83
CA PRO A 238 -11.28 -1.33 -42.66
C PRO A 238 -11.99 0.01 -42.37
N SER A 239 -13.15 -0.03 -41.71
CA SER A 239 -13.89 1.19 -41.32
C SER A 239 -13.25 1.91 -40.13
N ASP A 240 -13.41 3.24 -40.07
CA ASP A 240 -12.90 4.07 -38.96
C ASP A 240 -13.43 3.62 -37.57
N ASP A 241 -14.68 3.14 -37.51
CA ASP A 241 -15.28 2.61 -36.29
C ASP A 241 -14.62 1.31 -35.80
N ASN A 242 -14.21 0.42 -36.72
CA ASN A 242 -13.48 -0.80 -36.38
C ASN A 242 -12.09 -0.46 -35.85
N VAL A 243 -11.37 0.47 -36.52
CA VAL A 243 -10.04 0.93 -36.09
C VAL A 243 -10.10 1.52 -34.68
N SER A 244 -11.08 2.41 -34.42
CA SER A 244 -11.28 3.01 -33.10
C SER A 244 -11.59 1.98 -32.00
N SER A 245 -12.40 0.95 -32.34
CA SER A 245 -12.79 -0.10 -31.39
C SER A 245 -11.62 -1.04 -31.08
N TYR A 246 -10.87 -1.44 -32.11
CA TYR A 246 -9.65 -2.23 -31.97
C TYR A 246 -8.61 -1.51 -31.10
N GLU A 247 -8.35 -0.22 -31.37
CA GLU A 247 -7.40 0.57 -30.58
C GLU A 247 -7.76 0.64 -29.09
N LYS A 248 -9.05 0.77 -28.76
CA LYS A 248 -9.52 0.80 -27.37
C LYS A 248 -9.28 -0.53 -26.67
N LEU A 249 -9.62 -1.65 -27.32
CA LEU A 249 -9.37 -2.99 -26.79
C LEU A 249 -7.87 -3.25 -26.63
N ARG A 250 -7.06 -2.88 -27.62
CA ARG A 250 -5.61 -3.08 -27.60
C ARG A 250 -4.96 -2.29 -26.49
N LYS A 251 -5.32 -1.01 -26.31
CA LYS A 251 -4.83 -0.17 -25.20
C LYS A 251 -5.20 -0.77 -23.84
N SER A 252 -6.40 -1.34 -23.70
CA SER A 252 -6.81 -2.03 -22.47
C SER A 252 -5.94 -3.26 -22.21
N TYR A 253 -5.83 -4.15 -23.20
CA TYR A 253 -5.05 -5.37 -23.11
C TYR A 253 -3.56 -5.08 -22.82
N ASP A 254 -2.94 -4.15 -23.57
CA ASP A 254 -1.55 -3.75 -23.36
C ASP A 254 -1.31 -3.20 -21.95
N HIS A 255 -2.29 -2.48 -21.40
CA HIS A 255 -2.20 -1.98 -20.04
C HIS A 255 -2.27 -3.12 -19.02
N LEU A 256 -3.24 -4.02 -19.13
CA LEU A 256 -3.34 -5.18 -18.24
C LEU A 256 -2.08 -6.05 -18.34
N TYR A 257 -1.67 -6.40 -19.56
CA TYR A 257 -0.49 -7.21 -19.86
C TYR A 257 0.79 -6.68 -19.19
N ARG A 258 1.05 -5.37 -19.26
CA ARG A 258 2.23 -4.76 -18.60
C ARG A 258 2.21 -4.97 -17.08
N ASN A 259 1.03 -4.91 -16.46
CA ASN A 259 0.90 -5.08 -15.02
C ASN A 259 0.96 -6.55 -14.60
N VAL A 260 0.38 -7.47 -15.36
CA VAL A 260 0.57 -8.92 -15.14
C VAL A 260 2.04 -9.30 -15.29
N SER A 261 2.71 -8.79 -16.31
CA SER A 261 4.13 -9.07 -16.58
C SER A 261 5.08 -8.54 -15.50
N SER A 262 4.63 -7.58 -14.68
CA SER A 262 5.42 -7.02 -13.57
C SER A 262 4.99 -7.52 -12.19
N PHE A 263 3.99 -8.41 -12.13
CA PHE A 263 3.40 -8.93 -10.90
C PHE A 263 4.25 -10.01 -10.22
N LEU A 264 5.15 -10.68 -10.96
CA LEU A 264 6.04 -11.74 -10.48
C LEU A 264 7.48 -11.52 -10.95
#